data_AF-A0A1B8TTM8-F1
#
_entry.id   AF-A0A1B8TTM8-F1
#
_cell.length_a   1.000
_cell.length_b   1.000
_cell.length_c   1.000
_cell.angle_alpha   90.00
_cell.angle_beta   90.00
_cell.angle_gamma   90.00
#
_symmetry.space_group_name_H-M   'P 1'
#
loop_
_entity.id
_entity.type
_entity.pdbx_description
1 polymer ?
#
loop_
_entity_poly.entity_id
_entity_poly.type
_entity_poly.pdbx_seq_one_letter_code
_entity_poly.pdbx_strand_id
1 'polypeptide(L)'
;MKNQPNDVPKPNKKNIISLEIAKDWANRWRKMESTYNSHQDCRAFNIPLLDLQEVIAEGPTSVRAYIGVEKVIIEGENVYIEKLMIVGVDENGKDMISSKDGETLDSESGFIYDFSRPCPSFCDPDSPLNG
;
A
#
# COMPACT_ATOMS: atom_id res chain seq x y z
N MET A 1 9.10 -24.46 14.69
CA MET A 1 8.74 -23.25 15.46
C MET A 1 7.54 -22.62 14.76
N LYS A 2 6.51 -22.24 15.51
CA LYS A 2 5.23 -21.76 14.98
C LYS A 2 5.38 -20.30 14.53
N ASN A 3 5.17 -20.01 13.26
CA ASN A 3 5.17 -18.63 12.75
C ASN A 3 3.95 -17.90 13.34
N GLN A 4 4.18 -16.84 14.11
CA GLN A 4 3.12 -15.94 14.55
C GLN A 4 2.75 -15.01 13.39
N PRO A 5 1.46 -14.86 13.03
CA PRO A 5 1.04 -14.00 11.94
C PRO A 5 0.92 -12.56 12.46
N ASN A 6 2.06 -11.91 12.72
CA ASN A 6 2.12 -10.50 13.12
C ASN A 6 3.40 -9.87 12.53
N ASP A 7 3.62 -10.04 11.23
CA ASP A 7 4.50 -9.13 10.50
C ASP A 7 3.70 -7.88 10.15
N VAL A 8 3.39 -7.09 11.17
CA VAL A 8 3.20 -5.65 10.96
C VAL A 8 4.55 -5.18 10.40
N PRO A 9 4.64 -4.67 9.16
CA PRO A 9 5.88 -4.08 8.71
C PRO A 9 6.20 -2.93 9.66
N LYS A 10 7.21 -3.11 10.53
CA LYS A 10 7.72 -1.99 11.31
C LYS A 10 8.11 -0.92 10.29
N PRO A 11 7.75 0.37 10.51
CA PRO A 11 8.21 1.44 9.64
C PRO A 11 9.72 1.31 9.47
N ASN A 12 10.15 0.87 8.29
CA ASN A 12 11.56 0.86 7.98
C ASN A 12 11.96 2.28 7.59
N LYS A 13 13.25 2.60 7.62
CA LYS A 13 13.77 3.94 7.32
C LYS A 13 13.36 4.51 5.94
N LYS A 14 12.70 3.73 5.08
CA LYS A 14 12.37 4.04 3.68
C LYS A 14 10.89 3.84 3.30
N ASN A 15 9.99 3.55 4.26
CA ASN A 15 8.56 3.38 4.00
C ASN A 15 8.15 2.34 2.91
N ILE A 16 8.92 1.25 2.77
CA ILE A 16 8.70 0.22 1.73
C ILE A 16 8.03 -1.06 2.27
N ILE A 17 7.19 -1.71 1.45
CA ILE A 17 6.69 -3.08 1.64
C ILE A 17 7.31 -4.06 0.64
N SER A 18 7.26 -5.37 0.94
CA SER A 18 7.73 -6.40 0.00
C SER A 18 6.70 -6.67 -1.11
N LEU A 19 7.16 -7.22 -2.25
CA LEU A 19 6.28 -7.60 -3.35
C LEU A 19 5.25 -8.67 -2.95
N GLU A 20 5.63 -9.61 -2.07
CA GLU A 20 4.72 -10.63 -1.56
C GLU A 20 3.54 -9.99 -0.82
N ILE A 21 3.81 -9.06 0.11
CA ILE A 21 2.78 -8.33 0.85
C ILE A 21 1.88 -7.55 -0.12
N ALA A 22 2.48 -6.85 -1.09
CA ALA A 22 1.73 -6.07 -2.08
C ALA A 22 0.78 -6.95 -2.92
N LYS A 23 1.27 -8.10 -3.40
CA LYS A 23 0.46 -9.08 -4.14
C LYS A 23 -0.71 -9.58 -3.29
N ASP A 24 -0.45 -9.91 -2.03
CA ASP A 24 -1.48 -10.39 -1.10
C ASP A 24 -2.57 -9.35 -0.84
N TRP A 25 -2.18 -8.09 -0.62
CA TRP A 25 -3.11 -7.00 -0.39
C TRP A 25 -3.97 -6.72 -1.63
N ALA A 26 -3.35 -6.64 -2.81
CA ALA A 26 -4.07 -6.45 -4.08
C ALA A 26 -5.02 -7.62 -4.39
N ASN A 27 -4.59 -8.85 -4.13
CA ASN A 27 -5.42 -10.04 -4.33
C ASN A 27 -6.62 -10.07 -3.36
N ARG A 28 -6.44 -9.62 -2.12
CA ARG A 28 -7.51 -9.51 -1.13
C ARG A 28 -8.55 -8.48 -1.56
N TRP A 29 -8.12 -7.29 -1.99
CA TRP A 29 -9.01 -6.27 -2.55
C TRP A 29 -9.87 -6.84 -3.69
N ARG A 30 -9.23 -7.41 -4.72
CA ARG A 30 -9.94 -7.98 -5.90
C ARG A 30 -10.94 -9.08 -5.53
N LYS A 31 -10.63 -9.91 -4.54
CA LYS A 31 -11.54 -10.98 -4.07
C LYS A 31 -12.73 -10.43 -3.29
N MET A 32 -12.56 -9.31 -2.60
CA MET A 32 -13.57 -8.73 -1.72
C MET A 32 -14.38 -7.60 -2.39
N GLU A 33 -14.04 -7.17 -3.61
CA GLU A 33 -14.60 -5.99 -4.28
C GLU A 33 -16.14 -5.96 -4.40
N SER A 34 -16.83 -7.11 -4.31
CA SER A 34 -18.31 -7.17 -4.31
C SER A 34 -18.97 -6.98 -2.93
N THR A 35 -18.26 -7.19 -1.82
CA THR A 35 -18.81 -7.06 -0.45
C THR A 35 -18.06 -6.05 0.40
N TYR A 36 -16.80 -5.75 0.10
CA TYR A 36 -16.00 -4.77 0.82
C TYR A 36 -16.49 -3.34 0.55
N ASN A 37 -16.95 -3.07 -0.66
CA ASN A 37 -17.58 -1.80 -1.02
C ASN A 37 -18.98 -1.64 -0.39
N SER A 38 -19.48 -2.62 0.37
CA SER A 38 -20.65 -2.42 1.26
C SER A 38 -20.30 -1.63 2.52
N HIS A 39 -19.00 -1.39 2.78
CA HIS A 39 -18.53 -0.67 3.95
C HIS A 39 -18.17 0.79 3.67
N GLN A 40 -18.13 1.28 2.41
CA GLN A 40 -18.06 2.69 1.93
C GLN A 40 -17.30 3.75 2.78
N ASP A 41 -16.47 3.36 3.74
CA ASP A 41 -15.95 4.27 4.76
C ASP A 41 -14.67 4.93 4.27
N CYS A 42 -13.89 4.24 3.44
CA CYS A 42 -12.69 4.80 2.83
C CYS A 42 -13.05 5.82 1.74
N ARG A 43 -13.03 7.10 2.11
CA ARG A 43 -13.33 8.24 1.22
C ARG A 43 -12.11 8.79 0.48
N ALA A 44 -10.96 8.67 1.10
CA ALA A 44 -9.68 9.14 0.58
C ALA A 44 -8.53 8.44 1.31
N PHE A 45 -7.32 8.60 0.78
CA PHE A 45 -6.09 8.17 1.41
C PHE A 45 -5.27 9.39 1.79
N ASN A 46 -4.88 9.49 3.06
CA ASN A 46 -3.84 10.42 3.47
C ASN A 46 -2.49 9.83 3.04
N ILE A 47 -1.83 10.47 2.08
CA ILE A 47 -0.53 10.06 1.54
C ILE A 47 0.54 10.98 2.13
N PRO A 48 1.49 10.47 2.94
CA PRO A 48 2.63 11.25 3.39
C PRO A 48 3.41 11.86 2.21
N LEU A 49 3.74 13.14 2.28
CA LEU A 49 4.52 13.84 1.24
C LEU A 49 5.86 13.14 0.98
N LEU A 50 6.47 12.56 2.02
CA LEU A 50 7.74 11.85 1.91
C LEU A 50 7.64 10.66 0.95
N ASP A 51 6.56 9.88 0.98
CA ASP A 51 6.40 8.71 0.10
C ASP A 51 6.34 9.14 -1.38
N LEU A 52 5.67 10.27 -1.65
CA LEU A 52 5.62 10.85 -2.99
C LEU A 52 7.00 11.38 -3.43
N GLN A 53 7.77 11.98 -2.51
CA GLN A 53 9.13 12.44 -2.80
C GLN A 53 10.07 11.26 -3.07
N GLU A 54 9.94 10.17 -2.32
CA GLU A 54 10.77 8.98 -2.48
C GLU A 54 10.52 8.28 -3.83
N VAL A 55 9.26 8.10 -4.24
CA VAL A 55 8.96 7.53 -5.58
C VAL A 55 9.41 8.45 -6.71
N ILE A 56 9.30 9.78 -6.55
CA ILE A 56 9.81 10.74 -7.54
C ILE A 56 11.35 10.65 -7.63
N ALA A 57 12.03 10.44 -6.50
CA ALA A 57 13.49 10.32 -6.48
C ALA A 57 14.02 9.08 -7.20
N GLU A 58 13.19 8.07 -7.47
CA GLU A 58 13.55 6.92 -8.33
C GLU A 58 13.69 7.30 -9.82
N GLY A 59 13.26 8.50 -10.21
CA GLY A 59 13.28 8.96 -11.60
C GLY A 59 12.27 8.30 -12.54
N PRO A 60 11.03 8.01 -12.12
CA PRO A 60 10.06 7.37 -12.98
C PRO A 60 9.52 8.32 -14.05
N THR A 61 8.99 7.76 -15.14
CA THR A 61 8.23 8.52 -16.16
C THR A 61 6.82 8.86 -15.66
N SER A 62 6.22 7.99 -14.87
CA SER A 62 4.93 8.22 -14.21
C SER A 62 4.84 7.40 -12.92
N VAL A 63 3.82 7.63 -12.09
CA VAL A 63 3.55 6.80 -10.91
C VAL A 63 2.27 6.00 -11.12
N ARG A 64 2.23 4.78 -10.58
CA ARG A 64 1.02 3.95 -10.56
C ARG A 64 0.64 3.64 -9.12
N ALA A 65 -0.66 3.74 -8.84
CA ALA A 65 -1.21 3.39 -7.54
C ALA A 65 -2.07 2.11 -7.63
N TYR A 66 -1.97 1.26 -6.62
CA TYR A 66 -2.73 0.03 -6.47
C TYR A 66 -3.49 0.06 -5.15
N ILE A 67 -4.74 -0.38 -5.17
CA ILE A 67 -5.53 -0.54 -3.94
C ILE A 67 -5.31 -1.95 -3.40
N GLY A 68 -5.11 -2.05 -2.09
CA GLY A 68 -5.01 -3.28 -1.36
C GLY A 68 -5.83 -3.26 -0.07
N VAL A 69 -5.99 -4.42 0.54
CA VAL A 69 -6.57 -4.55 1.88
C VAL A 69 -5.55 -5.23 2.76
N GLU A 70 -5.07 -4.55 3.80
CA GLU A 70 -4.31 -5.15 4.88
C GLU A 70 -5.27 -5.88 5.84
N LYS A 71 -4.86 -7.05 6.33
CA LYS A 71 -5.63 -7.80 7.33
C LYS A 71 -4.81 -7.81 8.61
N VAL A 72 -5.34 -7.18 9.67
CA VAL A 72 -4.74 -7.14 11.00
C VAL A 72 -5.64 -7.83 12.01
N ILE A 73 -5.07 -8.31 13.12
CA ILE A 73 -5.84 -8.87 14.22
C ILE A 73 -5.81 -7.86 15.38
N ILE A 74 -6.98 -7.32 15.74
CA ILE A 74 -7.15 -6.39 16.85
C ILE A 74 -8.09 -7.06 17.85
N GLU A 75 -7.63 -7.23 19.09
CA GLU A 75 -8.42 -7.84 20.17
C GLU A 75 -9.00 -9.23 19.84
N GLY A 76 -8.35 -9.97 18.94
CA GLY A 76 -8.78 -11.31 18.50
C GLY A 76 -9.71 -11.32 17.28
N GLU A 77 -10.09 -10.14 16.78
CA GLU A 77 -10.93 -10.00 15.60
C GLU A 77 -10.13 -9.62 14.35
N ASN A 78 -10.57 -10.11 13.19
CA ASN A 78 -9.96 -9.73 11.91
C ASN A 78 -10.47 -8.36 11.50
N VAL A 79 -9.57 -7.38 11.46
CA VAL A 79 -9.84 -6.03 10.94
C VAL A 79 -9.18 -5.89 9.57
N TYR A 80 -9.92 -5.31 8.64
CA TYR A 80 -9.52 -5.14 7.25
C TYR A 80 -9.36 -3.66 6.95
N ILE A 81 -8.15 -3.23 6.61
CA ILE A 81 -7.80 -1.82 6.44
C ILE A 81 -7.39 -1.59 4.98
N GLU A 82 -8.03 -0.62 4.33
CA GLU A 82 -7.68 -0.18 2.99
C GLU A 82 -6.27 0.39 2.93
N LYS A 83 -5.61 0.12 1.81
CA LYS A 83 -4.27 0.58 1.49
C LYS A 83 -4.17 1.04 0.05
N LEU A 84 -3.30 2.01 -0.17
CA LEU A 84 -2.87 2.56 -1.44
C LEU A 84 -1.35 2.39 -1.54
N MET A 85 -0.95 1.45 -2.39
CA MET A 85 0.44 1.17 -2.72
C MET A 85 0.85 2.02 -3.93
N ILE A 86 2.00 2.67 -3.89
CA ILE A 86 2.52 3.55 -4.95
C ILE A 86 3.85 3.00 -5.47
N VAL A 87 4.00 2.96 -6.80
CA VAL A 87 5.23 2.54 -7.49
C VAL A 87 5.58 3.51 -8.62
N GLY A 88 6.88 3.62 -8.93
CA GLY A 88 7.36 4.27 -10.14
C GLY A 88 7.07 3.43 -11.38
N VAL A 89 6.95 4.07 -12.54
CA VAL A 89 6.76 3.42 -13.85
C VAL A 89 7.83 3.95 -14.80
N ASP A 90 8.58 3.04 -15.44
CA ASP A 90 9.65 3.36 -16.36
C ASP A 90 9.13 3.87 -17.73
N GLU A 91 10.06 4.23 -18.62
CA GLU A 91 9.74 4.71 -19.99
C GLU A 91 9.04 3.66 -20.87
N ASN A 92 9.12 2.38 -20.49
CA ASN A 92 8.46 1.26 -21.18
C ASN A 92 7.07 0.94 -20.60
N GLY A 93 6.62 1.69 -19.58
CA GLY A 93 5.35 1.45 -18.91
C GLY A 93 5.39 0.31 -17.87
N LYS A 94 6.58 -0.17 -17.51
CA LYS A 94 6.79 -1.24 -16.51
C LYS A 94 6.96 -0.65 -15.12
N ASP A 95 6.39 -1.33 -14.13
CA ASP A 95 6.52 -0.91 -12.73
C ASP A 95 7.96 -1.12 -12.25
N MET A 96 8.53 -0.07 -11.66
CA MET A 96 9.85 -0.04 -11.05
C MET A 96 9.77 -0.69 -9.67
N ILE A 97 9.88 -2.01 -9.62
CA ILE A 97 9.77 -2.79 -8.39
C ILE A 97 11.03 -3.65 -8.21
N SER A 98 11.81 -3.35 -7.18
CA SER A 98 12.91 -4.18 -6.69
C SER A 98 12.55 -4.75 -5.32
N SER A 99 12.74 -6.05 -5.13
CA SER A 99 12.67 -6.67 -3.81
C SER A 99 14.10 -6.93 -3.36
N LYS A 100 14.49 -6.42 -2.19
CA LYS A 100 15.68 -6.92 -1.47
C LYS A 100 15.57 -8.41 -1.09
N ASP A 101 14.38 -8.99 -1.25
CA ASP A 101 14.00 -10.32 -0.76
C ASP A 101 13.89 -11.38 -1.88
N GLY A 102 14.27 -11.06 -3.13
CA GLY A 102 14.53 -12.08 -4.16
C GLY A 102 13.37 -12.55 -5.06
N GLU A 103 12.30 -11.77 -5.24
CA GLU A 103 11.25 -12.03 -6.26
C GLU A 103 11.02 -10.81 -7.17
N THR A 104 11.90 -10.51 -8.12
CA THR A 104 11.77 -9.33 -9.02
C THR A 104 11.55 -9.66 -10.49
N LEU A 105 10.91 -8.71 -11.20
CA LEU A 105 10.96 -8.53 -12.66
C LEU A 105 12.09 -7.58 -13.11
N ASP A 106 12.79 -6.85 -12.22
CA ASP A 106 14.07 -6.16 -12.49
C ASP A 106 14.90 -5.97 -11.20
N SER A 107 16.23 -6.08 -11.33
CA SER A 107 17.18 -6.16 -10.22
C SER A 107 17.87 -4.84 -9.83
N GLU A 108 17.59 -3.73 -10.54
CA GLU A 108 18.48 -2.57 -10.46
C GLU A 108 17.97 -1.41 -9.59
N SER A 109 16.66 -1.19 -9.46
CA SER A 109 16.08 -0.28 -8.46
C SER A 109 14.54 -0.28 -8.55
N GLY A 110 13.88 0.02 -7.43
CA GLY A 110 12.43 0.18 -7.37
C GLY A 110 11.89 -0.25 -6.01
N PHE A 111 10.98 0.51 -5.42
CA PHE A 111 10.34 0.15 -4.16
C PHE A 111 8.82 0.22 -4.27
N ILE A 112 8.13 -0.52 -3.40
CA ILE A 112 6.68 -0.43 -3.24
C ILE A 112 6.42 0.36 -1.96
N TYR A 113 5.87 1.56 -2.10
CA TYR A 113 5.60 2.46 -0.99
C TYR A 113 4.15 2.32 -0.53
N ASP A 114 3.93 2.17 0.77
CA ASP A 114 2.57 2.08 1.33
C ASP A 114 2.48 2.55 2.79
N PHE A 115 2.31 3.86 2.97
CA PHE A 115 1.89 4.47 4.24
C PHE A 115 0.61 5.29 4.14
N SER A 116 -0.14 5.03 3.09
CA SER A 116 -1.48 5.58 2.92
C SER A 116 -2.38 5.16 4.09
N ARG A 117 -3.08 6.12 4.68
CA ARG A 117 -4.08 5.85 5.72
C ARG A 117 -5.47 6.17 5.18
N PRO A 118 -6.45 5.26 5.31
CA PRO A 118 -7.80 5.57 4.87
C PRO A 118 -8.42 6.66 5.76
N CYS A 119 -9.16 7.56 5.14
CA CYS A 119 -10.08 8.50 5.80
C CYS A 119 -11.38 7.77 6.19
N PRO A 120 -12.17 8.26 7.17
CA PRO A 120 -12.07 9.57 7.84
C PRO A 120 -11.13 9.62 9.05
N SER A 121 -10.79 8.49 9.66
CA SER A 121 -10.10 8.42 10.96
C SER A 121 -8.73 9.10 11.02
N PHE A 122 -8.07 9.30 9.86
CA PHE A 122 -6.71 9.84 9.76
C PHE A 122 -6.61 11.08 8.87
N CYS A 123 -7.74 11.72 8.58
CA CYS A 123 -7.84 12.85 7.66
C CYS A 123 -8.52 14.06 8.31
N ASP A 124 -8.55 15.19 7.62
CA ASP A 124 -9.20 16.42 8.07
C ASP A 124 -10.71 16.19 8.22
N PRO A 125 -11.26 16.13 9.45
CA PRO A 125 -12.68 15.86 9.68
C PRO A 125 -13.58 17.00 9.20
N ASP A 126 -13.04 18.21 8.99
CA ASP A 126 -13.80 19.38 8.56
C ASP A 126 -13.79 19.57 7.03
N SER A 127 -13.08 18.71 6.30
CA SER A 127 -13.03 18.78 4.84
C SER A 127 -14.39 18.45 4.21
N PRO A 128 -14.91 19.27 3.28
CA PRO A 128 -16.18 18.98 2.58
C PRO A 128 -16.08 17.75 1.65
N LEU A 129 -14.87 17.27 1.38
CA LEU A 129 -14.63 16.02 0.66
C LEU A 129 -14.58 14.80 1.60
N ASN A 130 -14.47 15.04 2.90
CA ASN A 130 -14.45 14.01 3.94
C ASN A 130 -15.86 13.70 4.50
N GLY A 131 -16.94 14.11 3.79
CA GLY A 131 -18.32 13.60 3.91
C GLY A 131 -19.08 13.95 5.18
#